data_AF-A0A525CGG1-F1
#
_entry.id   AF-A0A525CGG1-F1
#
_cell.length_a   1.000
_cell.length_b   1.000
_cell.length_c   1.000
_cell.angle_alpha   90.00
_cell.angle_beta   90.00
_cell.angle_gamma   90.00
#
_symmetry.space_group_name_H-M   'P 1'
#
loop_
_entity.id
_entity.type
_entity.pdbx_description
1 polymer ?
#
loop_
_entity_poly.entity_id
_entity_poly.type
_entity_poly.pdbx_seq_one_letter_code
_entity_poly.pdbx_strand_id
1 'polypeptide(L)'
;MAMRKITSMTSLISFILVIVTSVILYIAPHGRVANWADWRFWGMTKTEWTNIHINLGMLFLFAILLHAYYNWKPIMSYMKNKARSFRMFTPSFNTGLVLSAVFIVGTLLYIPPFSTFIDFSETIKEDAAEFWGEPPYGHAELSSLSTFASKMGYDLDQGLAQLRDAGVEFEDASQTLLEIADQNGLSPNAIYLIMRPEETGEVLELPATSPEGLGNLTVAAFSQKYGLDEDQVLAVLRESGAEAEPDSKFRAVAESASTTASDLYVLMYEKLADGSGGDSVQAAPDIAPEGAPTGLGRLTLAELCEAHGFDQDAAMEILAAQGMEPALDAKVKDLATSAGLTPEDIYNVLNAE
;
A
#
# COMPACT_ATOMS: atom_id res chain seq x y z
N MET A 1 38.06 -29.88 -19.24
CA MET A 1 36.73 -30.56 -19.34
C MET A 1 35.90 -30.43 -18.07
N ALA A 2 36.48 -30.57 -16.87
CA ALA A 2 35.76 -30.44 -15.61
C ALA A 2 35.02 -29.10 -15.44
N MET A 3 35.70 -27.96 -15.69
CA MET A 3 35.09 -26.62 -15.53
C MET A 3 33.82 -26.42 -16.38
N ARG A 4 33.79 -26.92 -17.62
CA ARG A 4 32.59 -26.82 -18.47
C ARG A 4 31.41 -27.57 -17.88
N LYS A 5 31.64 -28.77 -17.34
CA LYS A 5 30.60 -29.59 -16.72
C LYS A 5 30.12 -28.95 -15.42
N ILE A 6 31.05 -28.50 -14.57
CA ILE A 6 30.74 -27.82 -13.31
C ILE A 6 29.88 -26.58 -13.58
N THR A 7 30.35 -25.66 -14.43
CA THR A 7 29.59 -24.43 -14.75
C THR A 7 28.20 -24.73 -15.30
N SER A 8 28.06 -25.75 -16.15
CA SER A 8 26.75 -26.15 -16.69
C SER A 8 25.82 -26.77 -15.64
N MET A 9 26.35 -27.54 -14.69
CA MET A 9 25.54 -28.10 -13.59
C MET A 9 25.19 -27.02 -12.58
N THR A 10 26.13 -26.12 -12.25
CA THR A 10 25.87 -24.96 -11.40
C THR A 10 24.79 -24.06 -12.00
N SER A 11 24.85 -23.75 -13.30
CA SER A 11 23.81 -22.94 -13.94
C SER A 11 22.45 -23.62 -13.90
N LEU A 12 22.38 -24.95 -14.09
CA LEU A 12 21.12 -25.69 -14.04
C LEU A 12 20.52 -25.72 -12.62
N ILE A 13 21.35 -26.03 -11.61
CA ILE A 13 20.90 -26.11 -10.21
C ILE A 13 20.47 -24.73 -9.72
N SER A 14 21.30 -23.71 -9.92
CA SER A 14 20.96 -22.34 -9.53
C SER A 14 19.72 -21.82 -10.26
N PHE A 15 19.52 -22.15 -11.54
CA PHE A 15 18.28 -21.83 -12.27
C PHE A 15 17.03 -22.42 -11.60
N ILE A 16 17.08 -23.71 -11.22
CA ILE A 16 15.96 -24.37 -10.52
C ILE A 16 15.68 -23.69 -9.18
N LEU A 17 16.72 -23.37 -8.40
CA LEU A 17 16.55 -22.72 -7.09
C LEU A 17 16.05 -21.26 -7.23
N VAL A 18 16.49 -20.54 -8.27
CA VAL A 18 15.96 -19.21 -8.61
C VAL A 18 14.48 -19.30 -8.96
N ILE A 19 14.03 -20.31 -9.72
CA ILE A 19 12.60 -20.52 -9.99
C ILE A 19 11.81 -20.73 -8.70
N VAL A 20 12.29 -21.62 -7.82
CA VAL A 20 11.62 -21.90 -6.54
C VAL A 20 11.45 -20.63 -5.72
N THR A 21 12.52 -19.84 -5.60
CA THR A 21 12.49 -18.58 -4.86
C THR A 21 11.65 -17.50 -5.56
N SER A 22 11.62 -17.46 -6.89
CA SER A 22 10.71 -16.58 -7.64
C SER A 22 9.24 -16.90 -7.37
N VAL A 23 8.86 -18.18 -7.31
CA VAL A 23 7.48 -18.59 -6.99
C VAL A 23 7.10 -18.15 -5.57
N ILE A 24 8.00 -18.33 -4.60
CA ILE A 24 7.75 -17.92 -3.21
C ILE A 24 7.59 -16.40 -3.12
N LEU A 25 8.46 -15.63 -3.76
CA LEU A 25 8.37 -14.16 -3.76
C LEU A 25 7.18 -13.63 -4.55
N TYR A 26 6.70 -14.38 -5.54
CA TYR A 26 5.51 -14.03 -6.32
C TYR A 26 4.22 -14.11 -5.49
N ILE A 27 4.14 -15.05 -4.54
CA ILE A 27 2.99 -15.18 -3.62
C ILE A 27 3.19 -14.45 -2.28
N ALA A 28 4.41 -13.95 -2.01
CA ALA A 28 4.69 -13.25 -0.77
C ALA A 28 3.92 -11.92 -0.72
N PRO A 29 3.32 -11.55 0.44
CA PRO A 29 2.59 -10.29 0.60
C PRO A 29 3.48 -9.07 0.33
N HIS A 30 2.90 -7.87 0.18
CA HIS A 30 3.70 -6.64 0.07
C HIS A 30 4.66 -6.48 1.26
N GLY A 31 5.82 -5.84 1.05
CA GLY A 31 6.85 -5.71 2.09
C GLY A 31 6.34 -5.11 3.39
N ARG A 32 5.48 -4.08 3.29
CA ARG A 32 4.80 -3.44 4.43
C ARG A 32 3.98 -4.43 5.27
N VAL A 33 3.14 -5.25 4.63
CA VAL A 33 2.31 -6.27 5.32
C VAL A 33 3.19 -7.41 5.83
N ALA A 34 4.16 -7.84 5.03
CA ALA A 34 5.05 -8.95 5.38
C ALA A 34 5.86 -8.66 6.65
N ASN A 35 6.40 -7.45 6.79
CA ASN A 35 7.14 -7.05 7.98
C ASN A 35 6.19 -6.80 9.16
N TRP A 36 5.05 -6.15 8.91
CA TRP A 36 4.07 -5.83 9.94
C TRP A 36 3.46 -7.07 10.61
N ALA A 37 3.19 -8.10 9.81
CA ALA A 37 2.58 -9.34 10.25
C ALA A 37 3.59 -10.42 10.68
N ASP A 38 4.89 -10.16 10.59
CA ASP A 38 5.95 -11.18 10.66
C ASP A 38 5.65 -12.40 9.74
N TRP A 39 5.40 -12.13 8.46
CA TRP A 39 5.09 -13.18 7.50
C TRP A 39 6.29 -14.12 7.33
N ARG A 40 6.03 -15.42 7.54
CA ARG A 40 7.01 -16.49 7.39
C ARG A 40 6.52 -17.58 6.46
N PHE A 41 7.44 -18.09 5.64
CA PHE A 41 7.24 -19.28 4.83
C PHE A 41 8.41 -20.24 5.03
N TRP A 42 8.10 -21.48 5.42
CA TRP A 42 9.09 -22.48 5.87
C TRP A 42 10.07 -21.94 6.93
N GLY A 43 9.56 -21.17 7.87
CA GLY A 43 10.32 -20.59 8.98
C GLY A 43 11.14 -19.34 8.63
N MET A 44 11.22 -18.97 7.35
CA MET A 44 11.96 -17.79 6.90
C MET A 44 11.02 -16.63 6.58
N THR A 45 11.45 -15.44 6.94
CA THR A 45 10.81 -14.16 6.61
C THR A 45 10.88 -13.87 5.10
N LYS A 46 10.03 -12.94 4.63
CA LYS A 46 10.10 -12.45 3.25
C LYS A 46 11.49 -11.90 2.90
N THR A 47 12.12 -11.19 3.83
CA THR A 47 13.45 -10.60 3.64
C THR A 47 14.51 -11.68 3.44
N GLU A 48 14.48 -12.76 4.22
CA GLU A 48 15.39 -13.89 4.06
C GLU A 48 15.21 -14.59 2.71
N TRP A 49 13.95 -14.82 2.30
CA TRP A 49 13.65 -15.36 0.96
C TRP A 49 14.19 -14.45 -0.16
N THR A 50 14.04 -13.14 0.00
CA THR A 50 14.57 -12.14 -0.94
C THR A 50 16.10 -12.20 -1.00
N ASN A 51 16.77 -12.31 0.15
CA ASN A 51 18.23 -12.43 0.23
C ASN A 51 18.75 -13.70 -0.44
N ILE A 52 18.07 -14.84 -0.23
CA ILE A 52 18.40 -16.11 -0.88
C ILE A 52 18.22 -15.97 -2.40
N HIS A 53 17.10 -15.39 -2.86
CA HIS A 53 16.82 -15.18 -4.28
C HIS A 53 17.90 -14.34 -4.96
N ILE A 54 18.30 -13.21 -4.36
CA ILE A 54 19.33 -12.32 -4.90
C ILE A 54 20.67 -13.05 -5.02
N ASN A 55 21.11 -13.74 -3.95
CA ASN A 55 22.40 -14.44 -3.97
C ASN A 55 22.42 -15.60 -4.98
N LEU A 56 21.34 -16.38 -5.07
CA LEU A 56 21.19 -17.43 -6.08
C LEU A 56 21.12 -16.86 -7.50
N GLY A 57 20.43 -15.74 -7.69
CA GLY A 57 20.34 -15.01 -8.96
C GLY A 57 21.72 -14.53 -9.43
N MET A 58 22.53 -13.98 -8.52
CA MET A 58 23.92 -13.59 -8.81
C MET A 58 24.77 -14.81 -9.20
N LEU A 59 24.67 -15.92 -8.45
CA LEU A 59 25.36 -17.17 -8.79
C LEU A 59 24.94 -17.67 -10.18
N PHE A 60 23.65 -17.68 -10.48
CA PHE A 60 23.11 -18.08 -11.77
C PHE A 60 23.62 -17.17 -12.89
N LEU A 61 23.64 -15.86 -12.69
CA LEU A 61 24.14 -14.89 -13.66
C LEU A 61 25.61 -15.14 -13.99
N PHE A 62 26.47 -15.30 -12.98
CA PHE A 62 27.88 -15.62 -13.23
C PHE A 62 28.04 -16.98 -13.92
N ALA A 63 27.28 -18.00 -13.48
CA ALA A 63 27.34 -19.33 -14.05
C ALA A 63 26.89 -19.34 -15.52
N ILE A 64 25.83 -18.62 -15.88
CA ILE A 64 25.32 -18.58 -17.26
C ILE A 64 26.24 -17.77 -18.19
N LEU A 65 26.89 -16.72 -17.70
CA LEU A 65 27.92 -15.99 -18.45
C LEU A 65 29.14 -16.87 -18.74
N LEU A 66 29.64 -17.59 -17.73
CA LEU A 66 30.73 -18.56 -17.91
C LEU A 66 30.30 -19.72 -18.82
N HIS A 67 29.05 -20.18 -18.70
CA HIS A 67 28.47 -21.19 -19.57
C HIS A 67 28.49 -20.72 -21.03
N ALA A 68 28.06 -19.48 -21.30
CA ALA A 68 28.09 -18.89 -22.62
C ALA A 68 29.52 -18.74 -23.15
N TYR A 69 30.46 -18.28 -22.32
CA TYR A 69 31.88 -18.16 -22.68
C TYR A 69 32.48 -19.51 -23.08
N TYR A 70 32.31 -20.55 -22.25
CA TYR A 70 32.86 -21.87 -22.56
C TYR A 70 32.16 -22.55 -23.76
N ASN A 71 30.89 -22.23 -24.01
CA ASN A 71 30.09 -22.77 -25.10
C ASN A 71 29.90 -21.78 -26.26
N TRP A 72 30.83 -20.84 -26.44
CA TRP A 72 30.77 -19.81 -27.48
C TRP A 72 30.69 -20.38 -28.90
N LYS A 73 31.45 -21.45 -29.19
CA LYS A 73 31.43 -22.09 -30.52
C LYS A 73 30.05 -22.66 -30.88
N PRO A 74 29.38 -23.45 -30.02
CA PRO A 74 27.97 -23.81 -30.20
C PRO A 74 27.03 -22.62 -30.41
N ILE A 75 27.12 -21.58 -29.57
CA ILE A 75 26.26 -20.39 -29.68
C ILE A 75 26.41 -19.73 -31.07
N MET A 76 27.66 -19.51 -31.48
CA MET A 76 27.99 -18.93 -32.79
C MET A 76 27.53 -19.81 -33.96
N SER A 77 27.33 -21.12 -33.76
CA SER A 77 26.81 -22.01 -34.79
C SER A 77 25.35 -21.70 -35.15
N TYR A 78 24.53 -21.26 -34.19
CA TYR A 78 23.14 -20.86 -34.44
C TYR A 78 23.01 -19.56 -35.24
N MET A 79 24.12 -18.83 -35.37
CA MET A 79 24.23 -17.55 -36.08
C MET A 79 24.89 -17.73 -37.46
N LYS A 80 25.05 -18.97 -37.92
CA LYS A 80 25.59 -19.30 -39.24
C LYS A 80 24.48 -19.80 -40.16
N ASN A 81 24.54 -19.41 -41.43
CA ASN A 81 23.63 -19.92 -42.46
C ASN A 81 24.11 -21.28 -43.02
N LYS A 82 23.34 -21.89 -43.95
CA LYS A 82 23.73 -23.13 -44.66
C LYS A 82 25.10 -23.04 -45.35
N ALA A 83 25.55 -21.84 -45.71
CA ALA A 83 26.86 -21.57 -46.32
C ALA A 83 27.99 -21.31 -45.29
N ARG A 84 27.73 -21.52 -43.98
CA ARG A 84 28.65 -21.27 -42.86
C ARG A 84 29.11 -19.81 -42.69
N SER A 85 28.48 -18.86 -43.36
CA SER A 85 28.76 -17.43 -43.14
C SER A 85 27.98 -16.91 -41.92
N PHE A 86 28.60 -16.00 -41.18
CA PHE A 86 27.97 -15.33 -40.05
C PHE A 86 26.77 -14.48 -40.52
N ARG A 87 25.64 -14.58 -39.83
CA ARG A 87 24.45 -13.76 -40.02
C ARG A 87 23.79 -13.55 -38.66
N MET A 88 23.81 -12.31 -38.17
CA MET A 88 23.19 -11.92 -36.89
C MET A 88 21.68 -12.21 -36.87
N PHE A 89 20.97 -11.80 -37.93
CA PHE A 89 19.53 -11.97 -38.09
C PHE A 89 19.20 -13.30 -38.80
N THR A 90 19.34 -14.41 -38.09
CA THR A 90 18.79 -15.69 -38.54
C THR A 90 17.28 -15.76 -38.25
N PRO A 91 16.50 -16.60 -38.96
CA PRO A 91 15.09 -16.78 -38.63
C PRO A 91 14.87 -17.13 -37.15
N SER A 92 15.68 -18.02 -36.58
CA SER A 92 15.61 -18.39 -35.15
C SER A 92 15.88 -17.20 -34.23
N PHE A 93 16.88 -16.37 -34.54
CA PHE A 93 17.17 -15.15 -33.78
C PHE A 93 16.00 -14.16 -33.85
N ASN A 94 15.48 -13.91 -35.06
CA ASN A 94 14.36 -12.99 -35.25
C ASN A 94 13.10 -13.48 -34.54
N THR A 95 12.80 -14.78 -34.57
CA THR A 95 11.68 -15.36 -33.81
C THR A 95 11.86 -15.13 -32.31
N GLY A 96 13.04 -15.39 -31.77
CA GLY A 96 13.34 -15.12 -30.36
C GLY A 96 13.18 -13.65 -30.00
N LEU A 97 13.71 -12.75 -30.84
CA LEU A 97 13.62 -11.30 -30.65
C LEU A 97 12.16 -10.81 -30.69
N VAL A 98 11.37 -11.25 -31.67
CA VAL A 98 9.95 -10.89 -31.78
C VAL A 98 9.18 -11.43 -30.58
N LEU A 99 9.43 -12.66 -30.14
CA LEU A 99 8.77 -13.23 -28.98
C LEU A 99 9.08 -12.41 -27.71
N SER A 100 10.35 -12.06 -27.46
CA SER A 100 10.73 -11.19 -26.35
C SER A 100 10.08 -9.81 -26.44
N ALA A 101 10.06 -9.21 -27.64
CA ALA A 101 9.41 -7.92 -27.87
C ALA A 101 7.90 -7.97 -27.60
N VAL A 102 7.23 -9.04 -28.03
CA VAL A 102 5.80 -9.25 -27.76
C VAL A 102 5.51 -9.33 -26.26
N PHE A 103 6.32 -10.07 -25.49
CA PHE A 103 6.17 -10.13 -24.04
C PHE A 103 6.39 -8.76 -23.38
N ILE A 104 7.45 -8.04 -23.77
CA ILE A 104 7.74 -6.71 -23.23
C ILE A 104 6.61 -5.72 -23.55
N VAL A 105 6.22 -5.61 -24.81
CA VAL A 105 5.17 -4.70 -25.26
C VAL A 105 3.82 -5.08 -24.64
N GLY A 106 3.50 -6.38 -24.61
CA GLY A 106 2.27 -6.87 -24.00
C GLY A 106 2.18 -6.56 -22.50
N THR A 107 3.28 -6.72 -21.76
CA THR A 107 3.36 -6.31 -20.35
C THR A 107 3.25 -4.80 -20.18
N LEU A 108 4.00 -4.00 -20.95
CA LEU A 108 3.96 -2.54 -20.85
C LEU A 108 2.59 -1.93 -21.21
N LEU A 109 1.86 -2.55 -22.15
CA LEU A 109 0.51 -2.16 -22.54
C LEU A 109 -0.58 -2.81 -21.68
N TYR A 110 -0.20 -3.63 -20.69
CA TYR A 110 -1.13 -4.32 -19.78
C TYR A 110 -2.18 -5.19 -20.49
N ILE A 111 -1.78 -5.89 -21.57
CA ILE A 111 -2.70 -6.69 -22.41
C ILE A 111 -2.73 -8.15 -21.92
N PRO A 112 -3.90 -8.81 -21.80
CA PRO A 112 -3.97 -10.24 -21.52
C PRO A 112 -3.29 -11.09 -22.63
N PRO A 113 -2.60 -12.19 -22.28
CA PRO A 113 -2.47 -12.80 -20.95
C PRO A 113 -1.33 -12.22 -20.09
N PHE A 114 -0.63 -11.18 -20.54
CA PHE A 114 0.55 -10.65 -19.84
C PHE A 114 0.19 -9.93 -18.54
N SER A 115 -0.97 -9.26 -18.48
CA SER A 115 -1.49 -8.66 -17.24
C SER A 115 -2.00 -9.72 -16.25
N THR A 116 -2.52 -10.86 -16.73
CA THR A 116 -3.18 -11.86 -15.89
C THR A 116 -2.31 -12.38 -14.75
N PHE A 117 -1.00 -12.58 -14.99
CA PHE A 117 -0.07 -12.99 -13.94
C PHE A 117 0.22 -11.86 -12.94
N ILE A 118 0.21 -10.61 -13.39
CA ILE A 118 0.41 -9.46 -12.52
C ILE A 118 -0.80 -9.32 -11.59
N ASP A 119 -2.00 -9.28 -12.18
CA ASP A 119 -3.27 -9.16 -11.43
C ASP A 119 -3.42 -10.27 -10.38
N PHE A 120 -3.13 -11.52 -10.75
CA PHE A 120 -3.21 -12.65 -9.82
C PHE A 120 -2.25 -12.52 -8.63
N SER A 121 -1.02 -12.05 -8.87
CA SER A 121 -0.05 -11.81 -7.78
C SER A 121 -0.53 -10.68 -6.87
N GLU A 122 -1.11 -9.63 -7.42
CA GLU A 122 -1.66 -8.51 -6.64
C GLU A 122 -2.86 -8.94 -5.80
N THR A 123 -3.81 -9.71 -6.34
CA THR A 123 -4.94 -10.25 -5.55
C THR A 123 -4.47 -11.02 -4.32
N ILE A 124 -3.48 -11.90 -4.45
CA ILE A 124 -2.92 -12.63 -3.31
C ILE A 124 -2.35 -11.68 -2.24
N LYS A 125 -1.68 -10.61 -2.68
CA LYS A 125 -1.06 -9.64 -1.76
C LYS A 125 -2.09 -8.73 -1.10
N GLU A 126 -3.16 -8.37 -1.81
CA GLU A 126 -4.30 -7.61 -1.30
C GLU A 126 -5.08 -8.43 -0.27
N ASP A 127 -5.38 -9.70 -0.57
CA ASP A 127 -6.03 -10.63 0.36
C ASP A 127 -5.20 -10.77 1.65
N ALA A 128 -3.87 -10.84 1.51
CA ALA A 128 -2.98 -10.88 2.66
C ALA A 128 -3.00 -9.58 3.47
N ALA A 129 -3.16 -8.42 2.82
CA ALA A 129 -3.32 -7.14 3.50
C ALA A 129 -4.65 -7.04 4.25
N GLU A 130 -5.74 -7.55 3.67
CA GLU A 130 -7.05 -7.62 4.33
C GLU A 130 -7.03 -8.58 5.53
N PHE A 131 -6.36 -9.73 5.39
CA PHE A 131 -6.29 -10.72 6.46
C PHE A 131 -5.37 -10.32 7.62
N TRP A 132 -4.16 -9.82 7.32
CA TRP A 132 -3.16 -9.51 8.35
C TRP A 132 -3.19 -8.05 8.82
N GLY A 133 -3.87 -7.17 8.11
CA GLY A 133 -3.85 -5.74 8.34
C GLY A 133 -2.64 -5.03 7.75
N GLU A 134 -2.74 -3.71 7.64
CA GLU A 134 -1.67 -2.85 7.17
C GLU A 134 -1.10 -2.03 8.33
N PRO A 135 0.20 -1.71 8.29
CA PRO A 135 0.76 -0.78 9.26
C PRO A 135 0.10 0.60 9.09
N PRO A 136 -0.15 1.34 10.19
CA PRO A 136 -0.83 2.64 10.14
C PRO A 136 -0.06 3.69 9.32
N TYR A 137 1.25 3.53 9.19
CA TYR A 137 2.10 4.33 8.31
C TYR A 137 3.33 3.53 7.88
N GLY A 138 4.08 4.05 6.90
CA GLY A 138 5.26 3.39 6.36
C GLY A 138 6.32 3.10 7.43
N HIS A 139 6.82 1.85 7.45
CA HIS A 139 7.83 1.39 8.39
C HIS A 139 7.47 1.58 9.88
N ALA A 140 6.19 1.49 10.22
CA ALA A 140 5.73 1.58 11.61
C ALA A 140 6.42 0.55 12.53
N GLU A 141 6.76 -0.63 12.01
CA GLU A 141 7.50 -1.67 12.73
C GLU A 141 8.86 -1.20 13.24
N LEU A 142 9.49 -0.24 12.55
CA LEU A 142 10.79 0.33 12.91
C LEU A 142 10.69 1.55 13.83
N SER A 143 9.47 1.98 14.19
CA SER A 143 9.28 3.10 15.11
C SER A 143 9.43 2.64 16.55
N SER A 144 10.04 3.48 17.40
CA SER A 144 10.03 3.26 18.84
C SER A 144 8.60 3.28 19.39
N LEU A 145 8.33 2.60 20.51
CA LEU A 145 7.02 2.68 21.18
C LEU A 145 6.58 4.12 21.43
N SER A 146 7.49 4.98 21.89
CA SER A 146 7.22 6.39 22.15
C SER A 146 6.84 7.18 20.88
N THR A 147 7.59 6.96 19.79
CA THR A 147 7.32 7.61 18.49
C THR A 147 6.01 7.10 17.91
N PHE A 148 5.76 5.80 18.02
CA PHE A 148 4.54 5.16 17.55
C PHE A 148 3.32 5.70 18.30
N ALA A 149 3.34 5.71 19.63
CA ALA A 149 2.25 6.25 20.45
C ALA A 149 1.99 7.73 20.12
N SER A 150 3.05 8.54 20.01
CA SER A 150 2.91 9.95 19.63
C SER A 150 2.29 10.14 18.24
N LYS A 151 2.67 9.34 17.25
CA LYS A 151 2.10 9.42 15.88
C LYS A 151 0.66 8.96 15.82
N MET A 152 0.29 7.98 16.65
CA MET A 152 -1.06 7.45 16.73
C MET A 152 -1.99 8.27 17.65
N GLY A 153 -1.44 9.25 18.37
CA GLY A 153 -2.19 10.02 19.38
C GLY A 153 -2.58 9.18 20.59
N TYR A 154 -1.84 8.11 20.89
CA TYR A 154 -2.11 7.23 22.04
C TYR A 154 -1.42 7.74 23.30
N ASP A 155 -2.06 7.50 24.45
CA ASP A 155 -1.41 7.68 25.75
C ASP A 155 -0.33 6.60 25.92
N LEU A 156 0.93 7.04 25.95
CA LEU A 156 2.07 6.13 26.05
C LEU A 156 2.03 5.33 27.36
N ASP A 157 1.72 5.95 28.49
CA ASP A 157 1.73 5.27 29.78
C ASP A 157 0.63 4.20 29.85
N GLN A 158 -0.54 4.47 29.27
CA GLN A 158 -1.61 3.50 29.09
C GLN A 158 -1.17 2.34 28.19
N GLY A 159 -0.57 2.63 27.02
CA GLY A 159 -0.10 1.59 26.10
C GLY A 159 0.98 0.70 26.72
N LEU A 160 1.91 1.28 27.50
CA LEU A 160 2.92 0.52 28.24
C LEU A 160 2.30 -0.36 29.33
N ALA A 161 1.23 0.10 29.99
CA ALA A 161 0.49 -0.72 30.96
C ALA A 161 -0.20 -1.91 30.27
N GLN A 162 -0.89 -1.67 29.14
CA GLN A 162 -1.55 -2.73 28.36
C GLN A 162 -0.56 -3.80 27.88
N LEU A 163 0.62 -3.40 27.40
CA LEU A 163 1.67 -4.34 27.00
C LEU A 163 2.14 -5.22 28.17
N ARG A 164 2.34 -4.63 29.36
CA ARG A 164 2.73 -5.38 30.57
C ARG A 164 1.63 -6.32 31.03
N ASP A 165 0.37 -5.89 30.98
CA ASP A 165 -0.79 -6.71 31.34
C ASP A 165 -0.97 -7.89 30.37
N ALA A 166 -0.62 -7.70 29.10
CA ALA A 166 -0.56 -8.75 28.09
C ALA A 166 0.68 -9.67 28.22
N GLY A 167 1.58 -9.41 29.16
CA GLY A 167 2.79 -10.19 29.41
C GLY A 167 3.91 -9.94 28.40
N VAL A 168 3.90 -8.80 27.70
CA VAL A 168 4.98 -8.41 26.78
C VAL A 168 6.15 -7.86 27.57
N GLU A 169 7.33 -8.46 27.37
CA GLU A 169 8.59 -8.01 27.96
C GLU A 169 9.25 -6.93 27.08
N PHE A 170 9.61 -5.81 27.68
CA PHE A 170 10.37 -4.74 27.03
C PHE A 170 11.20 -3.98 28.08
N GLU A 171 12.34 -3.44 27.68
CA GLU A 171 13.26 -2.65 28.49
C GLU A 171 12.74 -1.21 28.67
N ASP A 172 12.48 -0.51 27.56
CA ASP A 172 12.00 0.87 27.58
C ASP A 172 11.25 1.28 26.29
N ALA A 173 10.68 2.48 26.30
CA ALA A 173 9.87 3.00 25.19
C ALA A 173 10.69 3.46 23.96
N SER A 174 12.02 3.39 24.00
CA SER A 174 12.90 3.68 22.86
C SER A 174 13.07 2.49 21.93
N GLN A 175 12.81 1.27 22.42
CA GLN A 175 12.79 0.07 21.59
C GLN A 175 11.69 0.15 20.53
N THR A 176 12.00 -0.40 19.36
CA THR A 176 11.08 -0.47 18.23
C THR A 176 10.02 -1.54 18.43
N LEU A 177 8.87 -1.37 17.75
CA LEU A 177 7.81 -2.39 17.74
C LEU A 177 8.35 -3.74 17.26
N LEU A 178 9.25 -3.74 16.26
CA LEU A 178 9.90 -4.93 15.74
C LEU A 178 10.80 -5.61 16.77
N GLU A 179 11.66 -4.87 17.47
CA GLU A 179 12.55 -5.45 18.48
C GLU A 179 11.76 -6.09 19.63
N ILE A 180 10.70 -5.43 20.08
CA ILE A 180 9.82 -5.95 21.12
C ILE A 180 9.07 -7.18 20.61
N ALA A 181 8.54 -7.13 19.39
CA ALA A 181 7.87 -8.27 18.77
C ALA A 181 8.80 -9.49 18.70
N ASP A 182 10.03 -9.32 18.22
CA ASP A 182 11.03 -10.39 18.10
C ASP A 182 11.40 -10.99 19.46
N GLN A 183 11.60 -10.16 20.49
CA GLN A 183 11.91 -10.62 21.86
C GLN A 183 10.79 -11.48 22.46
N ASN A 184 9.55 -11.20 22.08
CA ASN A 184 8.36 -11.87 22.62
C ASN A 184 7.79 -12.96 21.70
N GLY A 185 8.39 -13.20 20.53
CA GLY A 185 7.84 -14.13 19.53
C GLY A 185 6.47 -13.70 19.00
N LEU A 186 6.23 -12.38 18.94
CA LEU A 186 5.02 -11.75 18.42
C LEU A 186 5.32 -11.06 17.08
N SER A 187 4.28 -10.54 16.42
CA SER A 187 4.43 -9.65 15.26
C SER A 187 4.28 -8.18 15.69
N PRO A 188 4.86 -7.21 14.94
CA PRO A 188 4.62 -5.79 15.17
C PRO A 188 3.12 -5.43 15.21
N ASN A 189 2.32 -6.06 14.37
CA ASN A 189 0.86 -5.94 14.38
C ASN A 189 0.25 -6.37 15.71
N ALA A 190 0.70 -7.47 16.31
CA ALA A 190 0.20 -7.91 17.60
C ALA A 190 0.51 -6.91 18.71
N ILE A 191 1.71 -6.31 18.72
CA ILE A 191 2.08 -5.23 19.64
C ILE A 191 1.13 -4.04 19.47
N TYR A 192 0.90 -3.63 18.22
CA TYR A 192 -0.06 -2.57 17.90
C TYR A 192 -1.47 -2.85 18.41
N LEU A 193 -2.00 -4.06 18.16
CA LEU A 193 -3.34 -4.43 18.58
C LEU A 193 -3.52 -4.43 20.10
N ILE A 194 -2.46 -4.74 20.86
CA ILE A 194 -2.47 -4.68 22.33
C ILE A 194 -2.47 -3.22 22.82
N MET A 195 -1.66 -2.36 22.20
CA MET A 195 -1.56 -0.94 22.56
C MET A 195 -2.75 -0.11 22.08
N ARG A 196 -3.54 -0.64 21.15
CA ARG A 196 -4.71 0.05 20.66
C ARG A 196 -5.62 0.27 21.88
N PRO A 197 -6.08 1.51 22.14
CA PRO A 197 -7.13 1.75 23.12
C PRO A 197 -8.24 0.75 22.82
N GLU A 198 -8.83 0.13 23.85
CA GLU A 198 -10.05 -0.64 23.61
C GLU A 198 -10.97 0.28 22.81
N GLU A 199 -11.40 -0.18 21.63
CA GLU A 199 -12.62 0.36 21.06
C GLU A 199 -13.68 -0.05 22.07
N THR A 200 -13.86 0.77 23.11
CA THR A 200 -15.14 0.87 23.77
C THR A 200 -16.12 0.88 22.62
N GLY A 201 -17.06 -0.05 22.62
CA GLY A 201 -18.26 0.05 21.80
C GLY A 201 -19.10 1.26 22.22
N GLU A 202 -18.47 2.41 22.45
CA GLU A 202 -19.05 3.71 22.22
C GLU A 202 -19.47 3.68 20.77
N VAL A 203 -20.78 3.54 20.59
CA VAL A 203 -21.49 4.09 19.45
C VAL A 203 -20.83 5.42 19.11
N LEU A 204 -19.95 5.41 18.11
CA LEU A 204 -19.33 6.64 17.64
C LEU A 204 -20.47 7.47 17.04
N GLU A 205 -20.55 8.74 17.41
CA GLU A 205 -21.48 9.64 16.73
C GLU A 205 -21.15 9.64 15.23
N LEU A 206 -22.18 9.59 14.40
CA LEU A 206 -22.03 9.59 12.95
C LEU A 206 -21.25 10.86 12.53
N PRO A 207 -20.04 10.74 11.95
CA PRO A 207 -19.21 11.91 11.66
C PRO A 207 -19.82 12.76 10.55
N ALA A 208 -19.65 14.09 10.59
CA ALA A 208 -20.16 14.97 9.52
C ALA A 208 -19.47 14.75 8.16
N THR A 209 -18.30 14.11 8.17
CA THR A 209 -17.50 13.80 6.99
C THR A 209 -17.31 12.30 6.82
N SER A 210 -17.17 11.84 5.58
CA SER A 210 -16.95 10.42 5.25
C SER A 210 -15.78 9.85 6.05
N PRO A 211 -15.99 8.79 6.84
CA PRO A 211 -14.91 8.20 7.63
C PRO A 211 -13.87 7.52 6.74
N GLU A 212 -12.62 7.51 7.19
CA GLU A 212 -11.55 6.81 6.50
C GLU A 212 -11.85 5.31 6.44
N GLY A 213 -11.56 4.70 5.28
CA GLY A 213 -11.82 3.28 5.06
C GLY A 213 -13.29 2.91 4.84
N LEU A 214 -14.22 3.88 4.76
CA LEU A 214 -15.65 3.64 4.52
C LEU A 214 -15.90 2.61 3.42
N GLY A 215 -15.23 2.76 2.27
CA GLY A 215 -15.44 1.87 1.12
C GLY A 215 -15.18 0.39 1.39
N ASN A 216 -14.37 0.05 2.40
CA ASN A 216 -14.08 -1.32 2.79
C ASN A 216 -15.06 -1.88 3.84
N LEU A 217 -15.85 -1.03 4.49
CA LEU A 217 -16.86 -1.44 5.46
C LEU A 217 -18.10 -2.00 4.77
N THR A 218 -18.70 -3.03 5.36
CA THR A 218 -20.04 -3.48 4.98
C THR A 218 -21.12 -2.60 5.61
N VAL A 219 -22.33 -2.62 5.06
CA VAL A 219 -23.47 -1.88 5.63
C VAL A 219 -23.74 -2.30 7.08
N ALA A 220 -23.66 -3.59 7.37
CA ALA A 220 -23.81 -4.13 8.73
C ALA A 220 -22.70 -3.64 9.67
N ALA A 221 -21.43 -3.73 9.25
CA ALA A 221 -20.30 -3.29 10.06
C ALA A 221 -20.33 -1.77 10.32
N PHE A 222 -20.74 -1.00 9.33
CA PHE A 222 -20.96 0.44 9.45
C PHE A 222 -22.08 0.76 10.44
N SER A 223 -23.24 0.10 10.30
CA SER A 223 -24.40 0.32 11.17
C SER A 223 -24.08 -0.02 12.62
N GLN A 224 -23.37 -1.13 12.85
CA GLN A 224 -22.88 -1.50 14.17
C GLN A 224 -21.89 -0.47 14.74
N LYS A 225 -20.96 0.02 13.91
CA LYS A 225 -19.91 0.98 14.32
C LYS A 225 -20.48 2.32 14.79
N TYR A 226 -21.55 2.80 14.16
CA TYR A 226 -22.18 4.08 14.47
C TYR A 226 -23.54 3.95 15.21
N GLY A 227 -23.87 2.74 15.70
CA GLY A 227 -25.11 2.47 16.42
C GLY A 227 -26.39 2.78 15.64
N LEU A 228 -26.35 2.66 14.31
CA LEU A 228 -27.48 2.90 13.43
C LEU A 228 -28.32 1.63 13.26
N ASP A 229 -29.62 1.81 13.07
CA ASP A 229 -30.52 0.73 12.69
C ASP A 229 -30.22 0.30 11.24
N GLU A 230 -29.83 -0.97 11.06
CA GLU A 230 -29.40 -1.51 9.76
C GLU A 230 -30.49 -1.39 8.68
N ASP A 231 -31.76 -1.62 9.06
CA ASP A 231 -32.89 -1.51 8.13
C ASP A 231 -33.10 -0.05 7.68
N GLN A 232 -32.89 0.93 8.56
CA GLN A 232 -32.92 2.36 8.20
C GLN A 232 -31.80 2.72 7.24
N VAL A 233 -30.57 2.26 7.47
CA VAL A 233 -29.43 2.53 6.57
C VAL A 233 -29.68 1.95 5.18
N LEU A 234 -30.17 0.71 5.10
CA LEU A 234 -30.53 0.07 3.83
C LEU A 234 -31.67 0.82 3.11
N ALA A 235 -32.66 1.34 3.84
CA ALA A 235 -33.73 2.13 3.26
C ALA A 235 -33.21 3.44 2.66
N VAL A 236 -32.35 4.16 3.39
CA VAL A 236 -31.74 5.43 2.93
C VAL A 236 -30.84 5.22 1.70
N LEU A 237 -30.06 4.15 1.68
CA LEU A 237 -29.23 3.79 0.51
C LEU A 237 -30.11 3.50 -0.71
N ARG A 238 -31.20 2.75 -0.53
CA ARG A 238 -32.16 2.45 -1.60
C ARG A 238 -32.84 3.71 -2.14
N GLU A 239 -33.23 4.64 -1.25
CA GLU A 239 -33.76 5.95 -1.66
C GLU A 239 -32.76 6.81 -2.42
N SER A 240 -31.46 6.65 -2.14
CA SER A 240 -30.37 7.34 -2.81
C SER A 240 -29.98 6.67 -4.14
N GLY A 241 -30.75 5.67 -4.60
CA GLY A 241 -30.52 4.96 -5.86
C GLY A 241 -29.47 3.86 -5.77
N ALA A 242 -29.05 3.48 -4.56
CA ALA A 242 -28.04 2.44 -4.33
C ALA A 242 -28.69 1.21 -3.68
N GLU A 243 -28.76 0.11 -4.43
CA GLU A 243 -29.25 -1.16 -3.90
C GLU A 243 -28.12 -1.88 -3.15
N ALA A 244 -28.37 -2.23 -1.89
CA ALA A 244 -27.39 -2.82 -0.98
C ALA A 244 -28.03 -3.91 -0.12
N GLU A 245 -27.20 -4.86 0.31
CA GLU A 245 -27.49 -5.88 1.32
C GLU A 245 -26.57 -5.66 2.55
N PRO A 246 -26.88 -6.21 3.73
CA PRO A 246 -26.09 -6.02 4.95
C PRO A 246 -24.59 -6.31 4.81
N ASP A 247 -24.23 -7.31 4.01
CA ASP A 247 -22.85 -7.74 3.76
C ASP A 247 -22.16 -6.98 2.60
N SER A 248 -22.88 -6.09 1.92
CA SER A 248 -22.34 -5.33 0.80
C SER A 248 -21.35 -4.27 1.28
N LYS A 249 -20.16 -4.22 0.67
CA LYS A 249 -19.15 -3.17 0.93
C LYS A 249 -19.61 -1.83 0.34
N PHE A 250 -19.45 -0.73 1.07
CA PHE A 250 -19.84 0.63 0.60
C PHE A 250 -19.23 1.02 -0.74
N ARG A 251 -17.99 0.58 -1.05
CA ARG A 251 -17.38 0.82 -2.37
C ARG A 251 -18.18 0.18 -3.49
N ALA A 252 -18.58 -1.08 -3.33
CA ALA A 252 -19.33 -1.82 -4.34
C ALA A 252 -20.74 -1.23 -4.54
N VAL A 253 -21.37 -0.78 -3.45
CA VAL A 253 -22.67 -0.09 -3.47
C VAL A 253 -22.57 1.27 -4.18
N ALA A 254 -21.51 2.03 -3.93
CA ALA A 254 -21.29 3.30 -4.62
C ALA A 254 -21.00 3.11 -6.12
N GLU A 255 -20.20 2.11 -6.47
CA GLU A 255 -19.91 1.76 -7.87
C GLU A 255 -21.18 1.34 -8.63
N SER A 256 -22.07 0.54 -8.02
CA SER A 256 -23.33 0.14 -8.65
C SER A 256 -24.26 1.33 -8.89
N ALA A 257 -24.21 2.34 -8.02
CA ALA A 257 -24.93 3.61 -8.15
C ALA A 257 -24.17 4.68 -8.98
N SER A 258 -23.04 4.34 -9.61
CA SER A 258 -22.21 5.27 -10.40
C SER A 258 -21.76 6.52 -9.61
N THR A 259 -21.48 6.36 -8.33
CA THR A 259 -21.03 7.42 -7.41
C THR A 259 -19.78 6.98 -6.63
N THR A 260 -19.24 7.84 -5.77
CA THR A 260 -18.14 7.48 -4.85
C THR A 260 -18.68 7.13 -3.46
N ALA A 261 -17.94 6.34 -2.69
CA ALA A 261 -18.33 5.99 -1.32
C ALA A 261 -18.51 7.23 -0.44
N SER A 262 -17.70 8.27 -0.67
CA SER A 262 -17.79 9.54 0.07
C SER A 262 -19.00 10.37 -0.34
N ASP A 263 -19.34 10.43 -1.62
CA ASP A 263 -20.54 11.17 -2.07
C ASP A 263 -21.83 10.45 -1.62
N LEU A 264 -21.83 9.11 -1.68
CA LEU A 264 -22.92 8.29 -1.15
C LEU A 264 -23.09 8.50 0.36
N TYR A 265 -21.98 8.63 1.09
CA TYR A 265 -21.99 8.94 2.51
C TYR A 265 -22.67 10.28 2.82
N VAL A 266 -22.33 11.34 2.09
CA VAL A 266 -22.91 12.67 2.30
C VAL A 266 -24.42 12.64 2.10
N LEU A 267 -24.90 12.00 1.04
CA LEU A 267 -26.34 11.86 0.77
C LEU A 267 -27.06 11.06 1.87
N MET A 268 -26.42 10.01 2.36
CA MET A 268 -26.94 9.20 3.47
C MET A 268 -26.94 10.00 4.78
N TYR A 269 -25.89 10.77 5.06
CA TYR A 269 -25.74 11.60 6.25
C TYR A 269 -26.85 12.66 6.34
N GLU A 270 -27.10 13.39 5.25
CA GLU A 270 -28.18 14.40 5.19
C GLU A 270 -29.55 13.78 5.50
N LYS A 271 -29.85 12.61 4.91
CA LYS A 271 -31.12 11.91 5.10
C LYS A 271 -31.29 11.30 6.49
N LEU A 272 -30.22 10.81 7.09
CA LEU A 272 -30.23 10.30 8.46
C LEU A 272 -30.36 11.45 9.48
N ALA A 273 -29.86 12.66 9.16
CA ALA A 273 -30.01 13.85 9.98
C ALA A 273 -31.42 14.48 9.92
N ASP A 274 -32.08 14.45 8.76
CA ASP A 274 -33.44 15.00 8.57
C ASP A 274 -34.57 14.08 9.11
N GLY A 275 -34.27 12.81 9.37
CA GLY A 275 -35.22 11.77 9.80
C GLY A 275 -35.52 11.76 11.31
N SER A 276 -36.26 12.74 11.82
CA SER A 276 -36.79 12.68 13.20
C SER A 276 -37.74 11.47 13.41
N GLY A 277 -37.27 10.49 14.20
CA GLY A 277 -38.04 9.28 14.51
C GLY A 277 -37.53 8.37 15.64
N GLY A 278 -36.93 8.92 16.73
CA GLY A 278 -36.95 8.31 18.07
C GLY A 278 -35.76 7.44 18.52
N ASP A 279 -34.62 8.04 18.88
CA ASP A 279 -34.16 8.31 20.26
C ASP A 279 -32.76 8.95 20.19
N SER A 280 -32.66 10.18 20.69
CA SER A 280 -31.48 11.05 20.88
C SER A 280 -30.21 10.80 20.03
N VAL A 281 -30.12 11.48 18.89
CA VAL A 281 -28.84 12.05 18.41
C VAL A 281 -28.88 13.53 18.73
N GLN A 282 -28.11 13.97 19.73
CA GLN A 282 -27.96 15.39 20.01
C GLN A 282 -27.05 15.98 18.94
N ALA A 283 -27.60 16.90 18.15
CA ALA A 283 -26.81 17.71 17.23
C ALA A 283 -25.75 18.50 18.00
N ALA A 284 -24.47 18.27 17.67
CA ALA A 284 -23.39 19.15 18.07
C ALA A 284 -23.65 20.56 17.53
N PRO A 285 -23.26 21.62 18.27
CA PRO A 285 -23.53 22.99 17.89
C PRO A 285 -22.80 23.37 16.60
N ASP A 286 -23.51 24.12 15.76
CA ASP A 286 -23.09 24.85 14.57
C ASP A 286 -21.67 25.43 14.70
N ILE A 287 -20.66 24.67 14.29
CA ILE A 287 -19.33 25.16 13.93
C ILE A 287 -18.89 24.33 12.73
N ALA A 288 -19.13 24.85 11.53
CA ALA A 288 -18.51 24.31 10.32
C ALA A 288 -17.04 24.75 10.28
N PRO A 289 -16.05 23.84 10.30
CA PRO A 289 -14.81 24.07 9.60
C PRO A 289 -15.01 23.63 8.15
N GLU A 290 -14.79 24.54 7.19
CA GLU A 290 -14.67 24.16 5.78
C GLU A 290 -13.64 23.03 5.66
N GLY A 291 -14.09 21.83 5.26
CA GLY A 291 -13.22 20.67 5.12
C GLY A 291 -12.15 20.91 4.07
N ALA A 292 -10.91 20.47 4.34
CA ALA A 292 -9.78 20.67 3.46
C ALA A 292 -10.07 20.12 2.05
N PRO A 293 -9.67 20.83 0.97
CA PRO A 293 -9.91 20.39 -0.39
C PRO A 293 -9.20 19.06 -0.67
N THR A 294 -9.85 18.15 -1.38
CA THR A 294 -9.24 16.86 -1.78
C THR A 294 -8.45 17.00 -3.09
N GLY A 295 -7.41 16.18 -3.27
CA GLY A 295 -6.63 16.15 -4.53
C GLY A 295 -5.44 17.12 -4.60
N LEU A 296 -5.13 17.82 -3.51
CA LEU A 296 -4.06 18.83 -3.41
C LEU A 296 -2.70 18.35 -3.95
N GLY A 297 -2.32 17.09 -3.67
CA GLY A 297 -1.04 16.54 -4.11
C GLY A 297 -0.87 16.38 -5.63
N ARG A 298 -1.94 16.46 -6.42
CA ARG A 298 -1.87 16.35 -7.88
C ARG A 298 -1.58 17.70 -8.55
N LEU A 299 -1.92 18.80 -7.88
CA LEU A 299 -1.76 20.16 -8.35
C LEU A 299 -0.29 20.59 -8.27
N THR A 300 0.10 21.47 -9.18
CA THR A 300 1.28 22.32 -9.01
C THR A 300 1.00 23.43 -8.00
N LEU A 301 2.05 24.04 -7.44
CA LEU A 301 1.88 25.16 -6.53
C LEU A 301 1.12 26.33 -7.18
N ALA A 302 1.35 26.60 -8.47
CA ALA A 302 0.61 27.60 -9.22
C ALA A 302 -0.89 27.26 -9.36
N GLU A 303 -1.21 26.00 -9.71
CA GLU A 303 -2.60 25.53 -9.82
C GLU A 303 -3.29 25.53 -8.45
N LEU A 304 -2.57 25.23 -7.37
CA LEU A 304 -3.09 25.32 -6.00
C LEU A 304 -3.44 26.77 -5.65
N CYS A 305 -2.54 27.71 -5.93
CA CYS A 305 -2.77 29.12 -5.67
C CYS A 305 -3.94 29.67 -6.49
N GLU A 306 -4.05 29.28 -7.77
CA GLU A 306 -5.17 29.69 -8.63
C GLU A 306 -6.50 29.09 -8.19
N ALA A 307 -6.52 27.80 -7.80
CA ALA A 307 -7.73 27.10 -7.38
C ALA A 307 -8.31 27.63 -6.07
N HIS A 308 -7.46 28.13 -5.17
CA HIS A 308 -7.84 28.57 -3.82
C HIS A 308 -7.65 30.06 -3.57
N GLY A 309 -7.27 30.82 -4.60
CA GLY A 309 -7.16 32.28 -4.53
C GLY A 309 -5.97 32.81 -3.73
N PHE A 310 -4.91 32.01 -3.55
CA PHE A 310 -3.68 32.46 -2.92
C PHE A 310 -2.84 33.31 -3.88
N ASP A 311 -2.20 34.36 -3.35
CA ASP A 311 -1.21 35.13 -4.12
C ASP A 311 0.07 34.30 -4.29
N GLN A 312 0.53 34.15 -5.54
CA GLN A 312 1.64 33.25 -5.87
C GLN A 312 2.98 33.72 -5.29
N ASP A 313 3.20 35.04 -5.20
CA ASP A 313 4.43 35.61 -4.66
C ASP A 313 4.44 35.46 -3.13
N ALA A 314 3.30 35.71 -2.47
CA ALA A 314 3.14 35.51 -1.03
C ALA A 314 3.29 34.02 -0.64
N ALA A 315 2.68 33.11 -1.41
CA ALA A 315 2.78 31.67 -1.17
C ALA A 315 4.23 31.16 -1.24
N MET A 316 5.01 31.67 -2.19
CA MET A 316 6.43 31.34 -2.30
C MET A 316 7.24 31.86 -1.09
N GLU A 317 6.93 33.06 -0.60
CA GLU A 317 7.60 33.65 0.56
C GLU A 317 7.29 32.89 1.86
N ILE A 318 6.03 32.53 2.10
CA ILE A 318 5.58 31.76 3.27
C ILE A 318 6.25 30.39 3.29
N LEU A 319 6.26 29.68 2.15
CA LEU A 319 6.86 28.35 2.08
C LEU A 319 8.39 28.40 2.21
N ALA A 320 9.04 29.42 1.64
CA ALA A 320 10.49 29.62 1.81
C ALA A 320 10.87 29.95 3.26
N ALA A 321 10.03 30.70 3.98
CA ALA A 321 10.23 30.99 5.41
C ALA A 321 10.18 29.74 6.29
N GLN A 322 9.48 28.69 5.85
CA GLN A 322 9.47 27.37 6.49
C GLN A 322 10.63 26.45 6.06
N GLY A 323 11.61 26.97 5.32
CA GLY A 323 12.80 26.23 4.91
C GLY A 323 12.60 25.35 3.69
N MET A 324 11.53 25.56 2.91
CA MET A 324 11.30 24.88 1.63
C MET A 324 11.95 25.65 0.48
N GLU A 325 12.21 24.97 -0.64
CA GLU A 325 12.58 25.60 -1.91
C GLU A 325 11.37 25.55 -2.87
N PRO A 326 10.35 26.42 -2.69
CA PRO A 326 9.13 26.37 -3.50
C PRO A 326 9.41 26.77 -4.95
N ALA A 327 8.74 26.07 -5.88
CA ALA A 327 8.69 26.42 -7.29
C ALA A 327 7.24 26.31 -7.78
N LEU A 328 6.78 27.31 -8.55
CA LEU A 328 5.40 27.41 -9.00
C LEU A 328 4.95 26.22 -9.86
N ASP A 329 5.86 25.59 -10.60
CA ASP A 329 5.62 24.41 -11.43
C ASP A 329 5.81 23.07 -10.69
N ALA A 330 6.30 23.09 -9.45
CA ALA A 330 6.47 21.88 -8.65
C ALA A 330 5.12 21.38 -8.13
N LYS A 331 4.94 20.06 -8.11
CA LYS A 331 3.75 19.44 -7.50
C LYS A 331 3.77 19.63 -6.00
N VAL A 332 2.61 19.94 -5.43
CA VAL A 332 2.41 20.13 -3.99
C VAL A 332 2.83 18.87 -3.21
N LYS A 333 2.61 17.67 -3.79
CA LYS A 333 3.08 16.41 -3.19
C LYS A 333 4.59 16.31 -3.10
N ASP A 334 5.31 16.76 -4.12
CA ASP A 334 6.76 16.65 -4.17
C ASP A 334 7.39 17.67 -3.21
N LEU A 335 6.83 18.88 -3.16
CA LEU A 335 7.18 19.90 -2.17
C LEU A 335 6.95 19.40 -0.74
N ALA A 336 5.77 18.87 -0.45
CA ALA A 336 5.42 18.34 0.87
C ALA A 336 6.36 17.19 1.28
N THR A 337 6.59 16.24 0.37
CA THR A 337 7.49 15.10 0.63
C THR A 337 8.92 15.56 0.91
N SER A 338 9.42 16.57 0.19
CA SER A 338 10.77 17.11 0.39
C SER A 338 10.95 17.77 1.77
N ALA A 339 9.86 18.31 2.32
CA ALA A 339 9.81 18.96 3.62
C ALA A 339 9.39 18.02 4.77
N GLY A 340 9.06 16.75 4.47
CA GLY A 340 8.51 15.81 5.45
C GLY A 340 7.08 16.13 5.88
N LEU A 341 6.34 16.90 5.08
CA LEU A 341 4.98 17.35 5.30
C LEU A 341 4.00 16.59 4.38
N THR A 342 2.70 16.76 4.63
CA THR A 342 1.63 16.31 3.72
C THR A 342 1.18 17.45 2.79
N PRO A 343 0.57 17.15 1.63
CA PRO A 343 -0.01 18.18 0.77
C PRO A 343 -1.07 19.05 1.48
N GLU A 344 -1.72 18.50 2.49
CA GLU A 344 -2.68 19.21 3.34
C GLU A 344 -1.98 20.20 4.27
N ASP A 345 -0.84 19.84 4.85
CA ASP A 345 -0.02 20.76 5.65
C ASP A 345 0.41 21.97 4.82
N ILE A 346 0.79 21.76 3.55
CA ILE A 346 1.14 22.87 2.63
C ILE A 346 -0.07 23.79 2.42
N TYR A 347 -1.26 23.23 2.20
CA TYR A 347 -2.49 24.02 2.06
C TYR A 347 -2.82 24.80 3.33
N ASN A 348 -2.74 24.16 4.50
CA ASN A 348 -3.02 24.78 5.79
C ASN A 348 -2.04 25.90 6.13
N VAL A 349 -0.77 25.75 5.76
CA VAL A 349 0.25 26.81 5.91
C VAL A 349 -0.06 28.03 5.04
N LEU A 350 -0.56 27.83 3.82
CA LEU A 350 -0.96 28.93 2.93
C LEU A 350 -2.29 29.57 3.32
N ASN A 351 -3.17 28.82 3.99
CA ASN A 351 -4.49 29.29 4.44
C ASN A 351 -4.47 29.93 5.84
N ALA A 352 -3.32 29.93 6.53
CA ALA A 352 -3.17 30.46 7.88
C ALA A 352 -2.93 31.98 7.94
N GLU A 353 -2.88 32.69 6.80
CA GLU A 353 -2.79 34.16 6.71
C GLU A 353 -4.01 34.82 6.06
#